data_AF-A0A7W9C6F1-F1
#
_entry.id   AF-A0A7W9C6F1-F1
#
_cell.length_a   1.000
_cell.length_b   1.000
_cell.length_c   1.000
_cell.angle_alpha   90.00
_cell.angle_beta   90.00
_cell.angle_gamma   90.00
#
_symmetry.space_group_name_H-M   'P 1'
#
loop_
_entity.id
_entity.type
_entity.pdbx_description
1 polymer ?
#
loop_
_entity_poly.entity_id
_entity_poly.type
_entity_poly.pdbx_seq_one_letter_code
_entity_poly.pdbx_strand_id
1 'polypeptide(L)'
;MRRRVGLVGLIAIAGLAAAPALADPVCGETAAMSRLQTDLAQPRGVLLIAAHRAGHLDAPENSLAAVDEAVREGADIVELDVKVSADGVPFLMHDRTVTRTTGGVGEAESLTHGQLRDLRLANSAEPPPTLVEALRRTCGRVLVDLDMKTDRVAAVAAVVEGLGMTDQVVFFDSDGEVLRAVRRLLPRAHVMPRVDRPDGLGAALAGLADVAIVHGDPDSLTPDLRRGVRRLPARIWVNSLGEVDHAVASGAPDVCARLEGLLAMDANVIQTDRPRALRRAAADCGLSARP
;
A
#
# COMPACT_ATOMS: atom_id res chain seq x y z
N MET A 1 68.45 0.25 42.16
CA MET A 1 67.26 -0.62 42.01
C MET A 1 66.16 0.20 41.35
N ARG A 2 65.58 -0.32 40.26
CA ARG A 2 64.50 0.30 39.48
C ARG A 2 63.23 0.44 40.33
N ARG A 3 62.42 1.48 40.09
CA ARG A 3 60.96 1.35 39.84
C ARG A 3 60.38 2.64 39.29
N ARG A 4 59.79 2.52 38.10
CA ARG A 4 58.96 3.50 37.40
C ARG A 4 57.58 3.56 38.06
N VAL A 5 57.01 4.76 38.16
CA VAL A 5 55.57 5.04 38.28
C VAL A 5 55.41 6.28 37.40
N GLY A 6 54.70 6.31 36.26
CA GLY A 6 53.37 5.78 36.00
C GLY A 6 52.48 7.00 35.70
N LEU A 7 52.66 7.60 34.52
CA LEU A 7 51.92 8.77 34.04
C LEU A 7 50.45 8.35 33.80
N VAL A 8 49.52 8.86 34.60
CA VAL A 8 48.08 8.70 34.35
C VAL A 8 47.62 9.92 33.56
N GLY A 9 47.40 9.73 32.26
CA GLY A 9 46.79 10.73 31.40
C GLY A 9 45.30 10.87 31.72
N LEU A 10 44.88 12.10 32.03
CA LEU A 10 43.47 12.46 32.10
C LEU A 10 42.96 12.61 30.65
N ILE A 11 42.15 11.65 30.19
CA ILE A 11 41.36 11.78 28.95
C ILE A 11 40.04 12.43 29.35
N ALA A 12 39.90 13.72 29.08
CA ALA A 12 38.65 14.44 29.28
C ALA A 12 37.76 14.31 28.02
N ILE A 13 36.82 13.37 28.13
CA ILE A 13 35.43 13.36 27.65
C ILE A 13 35.18 14.13 26.33
N ALA A 14 35.10 13.37 25.24
CA ALA A 14 34.49 13.81 23.99
C ALA A 14 33.03 14.23 24.23
N GLY A 15 32.67 15.43 23.79
CA GLY A 15 31.31 15.94 23.88
C GLY A 15 30.32 15.02 23.15
N LEU A 16 29.21 14.73 23.81
CA LEU A 16 28.02 14.18 23.16
C LEU A 16 27.62 15.17 22.05
N ALA A 17 27.81 14.78 20.80
CA ALA A 17 27.08 15.40 19.71
C ALA A 17 25.59 15.10 19.98
N ALA A 18 24.82 16.13 20.29
CA ALA A 18 23.37 16.03 20.27
C ALA A 18 22.99 15.57 18.85
N ALA A 19 22.41 14.37 18.75
CA ALA A 19 21.76 13.95 17.52
C ALA A 19 20.80 15.08 17.12
N PRO A 20 20.78 15.49 15.84
CA PRO A 20 19.75 16.41 15.39
C PRO A 20 18.42 15.76 15.77
N ALA A 21 17.61 16.47 16.55
CA ALA A 21 16.24 16.05 16.79
C ALA A 21 15.63 15.86 15.40
N LEU A 22 15.43 14.60 15.02
CA LEU A 22 14.63 14.27 13.85
C LEU A 22 13.32 15.00 14.08
N ALA A 23 12.96 15.91 13.17
CA ALA A 23 11.68 16.59 13.25
C ALA A 23 10.59 15.52 13.49
N ASP A 24 9.65 15.79 14.40
CA ASP A 24 8.56 14.86 14.65
C ASP A 24 7.93 14.47 13.30
N PRO A 25 7.66 13.18 13.07
CA PRO A 25 7.11 12.74 11.80
C PRO A 25 5.82 13.49 11.51
N VAL A 26 5.67 13.98 10.28
CA VAL A 26 4.49 14.72 9.82
C VAL A 26 3.22 13.93 10.10
N CYS A 27 3.33 12.59 10.01
CA CYS A 27 2.28 11.67 10.42
C CYS A 27 2.54 11.07 11.80
N GLY A 28 1.67 11.38 12.76
CA GLY A 28 1.72 10.82 14.11
C GLY A 28 0.93 9.52 14.26
N GLU A 29 1.26 8.75 15.30
CA GLU A 29 0.52 7.54 15.67
C GLU A 29 -0.89 7.91 16.18
N THR A 30 -1.91 7.22 15.68
CA THR A 30 -3.30 7.36 16.14
C THR A 30 -3.82 6.02 16.64
N ALA A 31 -4.88 6.02 17.45
CA ALA A 31 -5.53 4.78 17.88
C ALA A 31 -6.12 3.98 16.70
N ALA A 32 -6.52 4.65 15.61
CA ALA A 32 -7.00 3.99 14.40
C ALA A 32 -5.84 3.30 13.66
N MET A 33 -4.73 4.01 13.47
CA MET A 33 -3.55 3.46 12.81
C MET A 33 -2.92 2.31 13.61
N SER A 34 -2.80 2.44 14.93
CA SER A 34 -2.28 1.39 15.80
C SER A 34 -3.11 0.09 15.71
N ARG A 35 -4.45 0.21 15.60
CA ARG A 35 -5.33 -0.94 15.33
C ARG A 35 -5.07 -1.55 13.96
N LEU A 36 -5.05 -0.74 12.89
CA LEU A 36 -4.81 -1.23 11.53
C LEU A 36 -3.44 -1.90 11.38
N GLN A 37 -2.40 -1.35 12.00
CA GLN A 37 -1.06 -1.95 12.03
C GLN A 37 -1.04 -3.28 12.80
N THR A 38 -1.77 -3.35 13.93
CA THR A 38 -1.95 -4.60 14.67
C THR A 38 -2.67 -5.64 13.83
N ASP A 39 -3.75 -5.24 13.14
CA ASP A 39 -4.49 -6.14 12.26
C ASP A 39 -3.60 -6.59 11.10
N LEU A 40 -2.91 -5.69 10.40
CA LEU A 40 -1.95 -6.03 9.34
C LEU A 40 -0.91 -7.07 9.81
N ALA A 41 -0.35 -6.87 11.01
CA ALA A 41 0.65 -7.76 11.62
C ALA A 41 0.10 -9.11 12.08
N GLN A 42 -1.21 -9.35 11.98
CA GLN A 42 -1.85 -10.65 12.25
C GLN A 42 -2.22 -11.35 10.92
N PRO A 43 -1.37 -12.28 10.40
CA PRO A 43 -1.57 -12.91 9.09
C PRO A 43 -2.82 -13.77 8.95
N ARG A 44 -3.49 -14.03 10.08
CA ARG A 44 -4.69 -14.85 10.25
C ARG A 44 -5.65 -14.11 11.19
N GLY A 45 -5.65 -12.79 11.11
CA GLY A 45 -6.50 -11.91 11.91
C GLY A 45 -7.79 -11.60 11.17
N VAL A 46 -8.40 -10.46 11.48
CA VAL A 46 -9.62 -10.01 10.81
C VAL A 46 -9.43 -9.83 9.29
N LEU A 47 -10.53 -9.96 8.54
CA LEU A 47 -10.60 -9.60 7.13
C LEU A 47 -10.36 -8.09 6.96
N LEU A 48 -9.38 -7.73 6.14
CA LEU A 48 -9.14 -6.36 5.71
C LEU A 48 -9.76 -6.08 4.34
N ILE A 49 -10.30 -4.88 4.17
CA ILE A 49 -10.93 -4.45 2.92
C ILE A 49 -10.15 -3.28 2.35
N ALA A 50 -9.68 -3.43 1.11
CA ALA A 50 -8.94 -2.44 0.37
C ALA A 50 -9.81 -1.77 -0.70
N ALA A 51 -9.76 -0.43 -0.78
CA ALA A 51 -10.44 0.34 -1.80
C ALA A 51 -9.54 0.51 -3.04
N HIS A 52 -9.95 -0.04 -4.18
CA HIS A 52 -9.20 0.01 -5.45
C HIS A 52 -9.25 1.40 -6.08
N ARG A 53 -8.07 1.97 -6.35
CA ARG A 53 -7.86 3.36 -6.82
C ARG A 53 -8.61 4.38 -5.96
N ALA A 54 -8.62 4.10 -4.66
CA ALA A 54 -9.45 4.73 -3.64
C ALA A 54 -10.97 4.56 -3.88
N GLY A 55 -11.79 5.55 -3.54
CA GLY A 55 -13.26 5.49 -3.65
C GLY A 55 -13.77 5.89 -5.03
N HIS A 56 -13.27 5.27 -6.09
CA HIS A 56 -13.39 5.82 -7.45
C HIS A 56 -14.76 5.70 -8.11
N LEU A 57 -15.72 5.03 -7.47
CA LEU A 57 -17.11 4.98 -7.97
C LEU A 57 -17.87 6.30 -7.72
N ASP A 58 -17.47 7.07 -6.70
CA ASP A 58 -18.13 8.32 -6.30
C ASP A 58 -17.27 9.57 -6.56
N ALA A 59 -15.99 9.39 -6.90
CA ALA A 59 -15.03 10.44 -7.22
C ALA A 59 -14.04 9.95 -8.28
N PRO A 60 -13.31 10.82 -9.00
CA PRO A 60 -12.33 10.35 -9.98
C PRO A 60 -11.28 9.44 -9.34
N GLU A 61 -10.94 8.34 -9.99
CA GLU A 61 -9.88 7.43 -9.51
C GLU A 61 -8.59 8.18 -9.18
N ASN A 62 -7.89 7.74 -8.12
CA ASN A 62 -6.62 8.35 -7.70
C ASN A 62 -6.69 9.87 -7.39
N SER A 63 -7.87 10.42 -7.09
CA SER A 63 -8.06 11.82 -6.65
C SER A 63 -8.03 11.97 -5.13
N LEU A 64 -7.89 13.20 -4.62
CA LEU A 64 -8.00 13.44 -3.18
C LEU A 64 -9.43 13.19 -2.69
N ALA A 65 -10.43 13.54 -3.51
CA ALA A 65 -11.83 13.23 -3.23
C ALA A 65 -12.07 11.71 -3.10
N ALA A 66 -11.48 10.90 -3.98
CA ALA A 66 -11.60 9.44 -3.89
C ALA A 66 -10.90 8.87 -2.64
N VAL A 67 -9.76 9.44 -2.23
CA VAL A 67 -9.11 9.08 -0.96
C VAL A 67 -10.02 9.38 0.23
N ASP A 68 -10.57 10.59 0.30
CA ASP A 68 -11.47 10.99 1.38
C ASP A 68 -12.74 10.11 1.41
N GLU A 69 -13.23 9.72 0.24
CA GLU A 69 -14.36 8.81 0.07
C GLU A 69 -14.05 7.41 0.60
N ALA A 70 -12.93 6.79 0.21
CA ALA A 70 -12.53 5.47 0.70
C ALA A 70 -12.40 5.43 2.23
N VAL A 71 -11.86 6.50 2.83
CA VAL A 71 -11.81 6.62 4.30
C VAL A 71 -13.23 6.74 4.89
N ARG A 72 -14.12 7.52 4.27
CA ARG A 72 -15.53 7.63 4.68
C ARG A 72 -16.27 6.30 4.58
N GLU A 73 -15.96 5.49 3.58
CA GLU A 73 -16.52 4.16 3.37
C GLU A 73 -16.08 3.16 4.44
N GLY A 74 -15.00 3.45 5.15
CA GLY A 74 -14.42 2.59 6.16
C GLY A 74 -13.56 1.49 5.55
N ALA A 75 -12.84 1.78 4.47
CA ALA A 75 -11.76 0.92 3.99
C ALA A 75 -10.64 0.81 5.05
N ASP A 76 -10.02 -0.36 5.16
CA ASP A 76 -8.85 -0.57 6.03
C ASP A 76 -7.56 -0.16 5.31
N ILE A 77 -7.56 -0.31 3.98
CA ILE A 77 -6.46 0.01 3.08
C ILE A 77 -7.02 0.83 1.91
N VAL A 78 -6.31 1.86 1.48
CA VAL A 78 -6.57 2.57 0.22
C VAL A 78 -5.46 2.22 -0.75
N GLU A 79 -5.82 1.67 -1.91
CA GLU A 79 -4.85 1.45 -2.99
C GLU A 79 -4.73 2.71 -3.86
N LEU A 80 -3.49 3.07 -4.17
CA LEU A 80 -3.12 4.24 -4.96
C LEU A 80 -2.05 3.86 -5.99
N ASP A 81 -2.21 4.33 -7.22
CA ASP A 81 -1.26 4.14 -8.31
C ASP A 81 -0.26 5.30 -8.38
N VAL A 82 1.03 5.05 -8.22
CA VAL A 82 2.04 6.12 -8.21
C VAL A 82 2.95 6.12 -9.45
N LYS A 83 3.16 7.33 -9.99
CA LYS A 83 4.12 7.65 -11.04
C LYS A 83 5.04 8.79 -10.62
N VAL A 84 6.10 9.06 -11.38
CA VAL A 84 6.99 10.20 -11.12
C VAL A 84 7.12 11.09 -12.36
N SER A 85 6.76 12.37 -12.22
CA SER A 85 6.81 13.36 -13.31
C SER A 85 8.23 13.57 -13.83
N ALA A 86 8.39 14.15 -15.02
CA ALA A 86 9.69 14.37 -15.66
C ALA A 86 10.68 15.14 -14.75
N ASP A 87 10.17 16.09 -13.96
CA ASP A 87 10.91 16.89 -12.98
C ASP A 87 11.00 16.26 -11.58
N GLY A 88 10.60 15.00 -11.42
CA GLY A 88 10.89 14.19 -10.23
C GLY A 88 9.85 14.24 -9.11
N VAL A 89 8.63 14.71 -9.38
CA VAL A 89 7.56 14.79 -8.38
C VAL A 89 6.66 13.55 -8.47
N PRO A 90 6.55 12.74 -7.41
CA PRO A 90 5.59 11.64 -7.38
C PRO A 90 4.14 12.13 -7.41
N PHE A 91 3.32 11.52 -8.26
CA PHE A 91 1.91 11.86 -8.45
C PHE A 91 1.06 10.60 -8.68
N LEU A 92 -0.25 10.71 -8.49
CA LEU A 92 -1.15 9.58 -8.63
C LEU A 92 -1.74 9.47 -10.04
N MET A 93 -1.54 8.32 -10.67
CA MET A 93 -2.14 7.96 -11.96
C MET A 93 -1.81 6.51 -12.32
N HIS A 94 -2.84 5.72 -12.63
CA HIS A 94 -2.68 4.36 -13.12
C HIS A 94 -2.06 4.30 -14.53
N ASP A 95 -2.70 5.00 -15.46
CA ASP A 95 -2.45 4.82 -16.89
C ASP A 95 -1.09 5.35 -17.33
N ARG A 96 -0.54 4.71 -18.35
CA ARG A 96 0.69 5.15 -19.01
C ARG A 96 0.55 6.55 -19.64
N THR A 97 -0.64 6.91 -20.13
CA THR A 97 -0.95 8.23 -20.70
C THR A 97 -1.99 8.95 -19.87
N VAL A 98 -2.01 10.28 -19.96
CA VAL A 98 -2.99 11.10 -19.22
C VAL A 98 -4.40 11.10 -19.84
N THR A 99 -4.58 10.46 -21.00
CA THR A 99 -5.74 10.69 -21.88
C THR A 99 -7.06 10.22 -21.30
N ARG A 100 -7.14 8.99 -20.78
CA ARG A 100 -8.42 8.44 -20.30
C ARG A 100 -8.97 9.22 -19.10
N THR A 101 -8.10 9.59 -18.17
CA THR A 101 -8.50 10.19 -16.89
C THR A 101 -8.49 11.71 -16.90
N THR A 102 -7.92 12.37 -17.91
CA THR A 102 -7.87 13.85 -17.96
C THR A 102 -8.31 14.49 -19.27
N GLY A 103 -8.47 13.71 -20.34
CA GLY A 103 -8.65 14.23 -21.70
C GLY A 103 -7.40 14.87 -22.32
N GLY A 104 -6.29 14.97 -21.58
CA GLY A 104 -5.01 15.42 -22.12
C GLY A 104 -4.37 14.43 -23.08
N VAL A 105 -3.19 14.76 -23.60
CA VAL A 105 -2.42 13.88 -24.50
C VAL A 105 -0.97 13.79 -24.03
N GLY A 106 -0.41 12.58 -24.11
CA GLY A 106 1.00 12.33 -23.81
C GLY A 106 1.20 11.27 -22.73
N GLU A 107 2.44 10.78 -22.66
CA GLU A 107 2.91 9.86 -21.62
C GLU A 107 3.01 10.59 -20.29
N ALA A 108 2.45 10.01 -19.22
CA ALA A 108 2.27 10.70 -17.96
C ALA A 108 3.60 11.11 -17.29
N GLU A 109 4.62 10.25 -17.36
CA GLU A 109 5.95 10.51 -16.77
C GLU A 109 6.83 11.44 -17.63
N SER A 110 6.40 11.76 -18.84
CA SER A 110 7.09 12.74 -19.71
C SER A 110 6.66 14.18 -19.42
N LEU A 111 5.61 14.39 -18.62
CA LEU A 111 5.12 15.71 -18.23
C LEU A 111 5.79 16.17 -16.95
N THR A 112 6.04 17.48 -16.82
CA THR A 112 6.45 18.09 -15.55
C THR A 112 5.26 18.18 -14.59
N HIS A 113 5.55 18.35 -13.30
CA HIS A 113 4.50 18.57 -12.31
C HIS A 113 3.63 19.79 -12.65
N GLY A 114 4.25 20.88 -13.13
CA GLY A 114 3.52 22.07 -13.59
C GLY A 114 2.51 21.75 -14.69
N GLN A 115 2.91 20.96 -15.70
CA GLN A 115 2.01 20.54 -16.77
C GLN A 115 0.89 19.62 -16.26
N LEU A 116 1.18 18.72 -15.32
CA LEU A 116 0.17 17.88 -14.68
C LEU A 116 -0.85 18.72 -13.90
N ARG A 117 -0.43 19.80 -13.24
CA ARG A 117 -1.32 20.73 -12.51
C ARG A 117 -2.27 21.51 -13.42
N ASP A 118 -1.95 21.65 -14.70
CA ASP A 118 -2.83 22.28 -15.70
C ASP A 118 -3.93 21.32 -16.21
N LEU A 119 -3.77 20.01 -16.02
CA LEU A 119 -4.77 19.01 -16.37
C LEU A 119 -5.92 18.96 -15.35
N ARG A 120 -7.05 18.38 -15.73
CA ARG A 120 -8.19 18.13 -14.83
C ARG A 120 -8.61 16.68 -14.95
N LEU A 121 -8.81 16.02 -13.82
CA LEU A 121 -9.39 14.70 -13.78
C LEU A 121 -10.82 14.75 -14.35
N ALA A 122 -11.22 13.70 -15.07
CA ALA A 122 -12.53 13.61 -15.67
C ALA A 122 -13.62 13.78 -14.61
N ASN A 123 -14.60 14.65 -14.90
CA ASN A 123 -15.69 15.01 -13.98
C ASN A 123 -15.23 15.67 -12.65
N SER A 124 -14.04 16.27 -12.59
CA SER A 124 -13.56 17.02 -11.43
C SER A 124 -12.80 18.29 -11.82
N ALA A 125 -12.68 19.22 -10.87
CA ALA A 125 -11.81 20.38 -10.95
C ALA A 125 -10.39 20.10 -10.41
N GLU A 126 -10.15 18.90 -9.86
CA GLU A 126 -8.84 18.48 -9.35
C GLU A 126 -7.89 18.10 -10.49
N PRO A 127 -6.62 18.51 -10.45
CA PRO A 127 -5.58 17.88 -11.25
C PRO A 127 -5.18 16.52 -10.65
N PRO A 128 -4.38 15.70 -11.36
CA PRO A 128 -3.69 14.56 -10.75
C PRO A 128 -2.93 15.01 -9.49
N PRO A 129 -3.24 14.47 -8.31
CA PRO A 129 -2.62 14.90 -7.06
C PRO A 129 -1.19 14.38 -6.97
N THR A 130 -0.35 15.11 -6.24
CA THR A 130 0.95 14.59 -5.79
C THR A 130 0.75 13.49 -4.76
N LEU A 131 1.74 12.61 -4.63
CA LEU A 131 1.75 11.61 -3.57
C LEU A 131 1.72 12.26 -2.17
N VAL A 132 2.40 13.41 -2.00
CA VAL A 132 2.38 14.17 -0.73
C VAL A 132 0.97 14.63 -0.39
N GLU A 133 0.23 15.19 -1.34
CA GLU A 133 -1.16 15.62 -1.12
C GLU A 133 -2.06 14.44 -0.73
N ALA A 134 -1.92 13.29 -1.39
CA ALA A 134 -2.71 12.10 -1.12
C ALA A 134 -2.37 11.45 0.22
N LEU A 135 -1.09 11.24 0.53
CA LEU A 135 -0.66 10.61 1.79
C LEU A 135 -1.01 11.45 3.03
N ARG A 136 -1.03 12.78 2.90
CA ARG A 136 -1.54 13.66 3.98
C ARG A 136 -3.02 13.42 4.28
N ARG A 137 -3.82 12.95 3.32
CA ARG A 137 -5.23 12.61 3.53
C ARG A 137 -5.42 11.25 4.20
N THR A 138 -4.49 10.32 4.03
CA THR A 138 -4.54 8.99 4.64
C THR A 138 -3.87 8.93 6.00
N CYS A 139 -2.94 9.84 6.28
CA CYS A 139 -2.13 9.88 7.49
C CYS A 139 -2.94 9.61 8.77
N GLY A 140 -2.56 8.54 9.48
CA GLY A 140 -3.17 8.16 10.76
C GLY A 140 -4.63 7.70 10.67
N ARG A 141 -5.18 7.50 9.47
CA ARG A 141 -6.59 7.19 9.23
C ARG A 141 -6.81 5.83 8.57
N VAL A 142 -5.95 5.46 7.63
CA VAL A 142 -6.08 4.24 6.80
C VAL A 142 -4.72 3.76 6.32
N LEU A 143 -4.51 2.45 6.17
CA LEU A 143 -3.29 1.94 5.53
C LEU A 143 -3.29 2.30 4.05
N VAL A 144 -2.12 2.28 3.42
CA VAL A 144 -2.00 2.56 1.98
C VAL A 144 -1.34 1.36 1.31
N ASP A 145 -1.98 0.85 0.27
CA ASP A 145 -1.31 0.04 -0.75
C ASP A 145 -0.86 0.98 -1.86
N LEU A 146 0.43 0.96 -2.18
CA LEU A 146 1.02 1.86 -3.15
C LEU A 146 1.52 1.04 -4.35
N ASP A 147 0.71 0.99 -5.40
CA ASP A 147 1.00 0.29 -6.65
C ASP A 147 2.03 1.11 -7.46
N MET A 148 3.24 0.56 -7.57
CA MET A 148 4.37 1.19 -8.24
C MET A 148 4.19 1.13 -9.75
N LYS A 149 3.73 2.23 -10.37
CA LYS A 149 3.64 2.36 -11.83
C LYS A 149 4.90 3.00 -12.44
N THR A 150 6.02 2.90 -11.75
CA THR A 150 7.28 3.60 -12.06
C THR A 150 8.48 2.85 -11.45
N ASP A 151 9.62 2.87 -12.14
CA ASP A 151 10.89 2.36 -11.63
C ASP A 151 11.70 3.42 -10.85
N ARG A 152 11.19 4.65 -10.76
CA ARG A 152 11.84 5.79 -10.07
C ARG A 152 11.62 5.75 -8.56
N VAL A 153 11.94 4.59 -7.97
CA VAL A 153 11.67 4.21 -6.57
C VAL A 153 12.17 5.24 -5.56
N ALA A 154 13.36 5.83 -5.79
CA ALA A 154 13.96 6.76 -4.84
C ALA A 154 13.10 8.00 -4.57
N ALA A 155 12.40 8.53 -5.58
CA ALA A 155 11.53 9.69 -5.41
C ALA A 155 10.30 9.35 -4.56
N VAL A 156 9.71 8.17 -4.78
CA VAL A 156 8.55 7.69 -4.01
C VAL A 156 8.96 7.38 -2.56
N ALA A 157 10.07 6.66 -2.37
CA ALA A 157 10.59 6.31 -1.05
C ALA A 157 10.89 7.56 -0.21
N ALA A 158 11.49 8.59 -0.81
CA ALA A 158 11.79 9.86 -0.11
C ALA A 158 10.51 10.57 0.39
N VAL A 159 9.40 10.51 -0.36
CA VAL A 159 8.12 11.06 0.10
C VAL A 159 7.56 10.27 1.27
N VAL A 160 7.54 8.93 1.18
CA VAL A 160 7.02 8.06 2.24
C VAL A 160 7.84 8.19 3.52
N GLU A 161 9.16 8.18 3.43
CA GLU A 161 10.07 8.37 4.56
C GLU A 161 9.97 9.78 5.15
N GLY A 162 9.96 10.81 4.30
CA GLY A 162 9.87 12.21 4.73
C GLY A 162 8.56 12.56 5.44
N LEU A 163 7.48 11.82 5.18
CA LEU A 163 6.21 11.94 5.90
C LEU A 163 6.15 11.06 7.17
N GLY A 164 7.14 10.20 7.41
CA GLY A 164 7.16 9.25 8.52
C GLY A 164 6.15 8.10 8.34
N MET A 165 5.79 7.75 7.11
CA MET A 165 4.69 6.83 6.80
C MET A 165 5.16 5.42 6.39
N THR A 166 6.43 5.09 6.59
CA THR A 166 7.01 3.77 6.25
C THR A 166 6.27 2.60 6.89
N ASP A 167 5.72 2.80 8.10
CA ASP A 167 4.97 1.78 8.84
C ASP A 167 3.44 1.81 8.51
N GLN A 168 2.99 2.72 7.64
CA GLN A 168 1.59 2.86 7.17
C GLN A 168 1.41 2.46 5.69
N VAL A 169 2.48 2.53 4.89
CA VAL A 169 2.49 2.22 3.46
C VAL A 169 3.00 0.80 3.21
N VAL A 170 2.25 0.04 2.42
CA VAL A 170 2.64 -1.23 1.82
C VAL A 170 2.94 -0.96 0.34
N PHE A 171 4.17 -1.24 -0.10
CA PHE A 171 4.57 -1.09 -1.50
C PHE A 171 4.22 -2.33 -2.30
N PHE A 172 3.50 -2.17 -3.40
CA PHE A 172 3.12 -3.25 -4.30
C PHE A 172 3.78 -3.08 -5.67
N ASP A 173 4.28 -4.20 -6.20
CA ASP A 173 4.66 -4.34 -7.60
C ASP A 173 4.66 -5.85 -7.96
N SER A 174 4.42 -6.14 -9.23
CA SER A 174 4.64 -7.47 -9.80
C SER A 174 6.12 -7.78 -10.07
N ASP A 175 6.96 -6.75 -10.21
CA ASP A 175 8.40 -6.89 -10.37
C ASP A 175 9.12 -6.88 -9.00
N GLY A 176 9.69 -8.03 -8.64
CA GLY A 176 10.46 -8.17 -7.40
C GLY A 176 11.73 -7.30 -7.33
N GLU A 177 12.28 -6.82 -8.44
CA GLU A 177 13.39 -5.85 -8.43
C GLU A 177 12.95 -4.50 -7.85
N VAL A 178 11.74 -4.03 -8.17
CA VAL A 178 11.18 -2.77 -7.65
C VAL A 178 11.03 -2.87 -6.13
N LEU A 179 10.44 -3.95 -5.63
CA LEU A 179 10.27 -4.17 -4.18
C LEU A 179 11.60 -4.31 -3.45
N ARG A 180 12.61 -4.95 -4.07
CA ARG A 180 13.97 -5.00 -3.51
C ARG A 180 14.63 -3.62 -3.53
N ALA A 181 14.39 -2.80 -4.54
CA ALA A 181 14.85 -1.41 -4.56
C ALA A 181 14.22 -0.59 -3.42
N VAL A 182 12.93 -0.77 -3.16
CA VAL A 182 12.25 -0.18 -1.99
C VAL A 182 12.96 -0.61 -0.71
N ARG A 183 13.19 -1.92 -0.49
CA ARG A 183 13.86 -2.41 0.73
C ARG A 183 15.32 -1.98 0.89
N ARG A 184 16.04 -1.70 -0.20
CA ARG A 184 17.40 -1.12 -0.11
C ARG A 184 17.39 0.32 0.42
N LEU A 185 16.35 1.09 0.11
CA LEU A 185 16.19 2.48 0.56
C LEU A 185 15.51 2.55 1.93
N LEU A 186 14.48 1.73 2.13
CA LEU A 186 13.64 1.67 3.32
C LEU A 186 13.63 0.22 3.86
N PRO A 187 14.64 -0.18 4.66
CA PRO A 187 14.78 -1.56 5.13
C PRO A 187 13.57 -2.11 5.89
N ARG A 188 12.76 -1.25 6.52
CA ARG A 188 11.56 -1.63 7.28
C ARG A 188 10.24 -1.55 6.48
N ALA A 189 10.24 -1.02 5.26
CA ALA A 189 9.00 -0.77 4.51
C ALA A 189 8.20 -2.05 4.25
N HIS A 190 6.90 -2.05 4.50
CA HIS A 190 6.06 -3.19 4.12
C HIS A 190 6.05 -3.35 2.59
N VAL A 191 6.13 -4.59 2.12
CA VAL A 191 6.07 -4.92 0.68
C VAL A 191 5.04 -6.01 0.43
N MET A 192 4.43 -5.95 -0.75
CA MET A 192 3.46 -6.90 -1.26
C MET A 192 3.88 -7.38 -2.64
N PRO A 193 4.56 -8.53 -2.77
CA PRO A 193 4.82 -9.15 -4.06
C PRO A 193 3.55 -9.83 -4.60
N ARG A 194 3.47 -9.94 -5.94
CA ARG A 194 2.42 -10.69 -6.63
C ARG A 194 2.87 -12.11 -6.95
N VAL A 195 1.94 -13.06 -6.84
CA VAL A 195 2.02 -14.40 -7.42
C VAL A 195 0.93 -14.56 -8.47
N ASP A 196 1.34 -14.78 -9.71
CA ASP A 196 0.49 -14.90 -10.90
C ASP A 196 0.49 -16.34 -11.48
N ARG A 197 1.27 -17.23 -10.87
CA ARG A 197 1.38 -18.64 -11.26
C ARG A 197 1.56 -19.58 -10.05
N PRO A 198 1.08 -20.85 -10.12
CA PRO A 198 1.09 -21.80 -9.01
C PRO A 198 2.45 -22.08 -8.33
N ASP A 199 3.54 -21.97 -9.07
CA ASP A 199 4.92 -22.21 -8.62
C ASP A 199 5.70 -20.91 -8.37
N GLY A 200 5.02 -19.76 -8.46
CA GLY A 200 5.64 -18.43 -8.45
C GLY A 200 6.14 -17.95 -7.09
N LEU A 201 5.77 -18.61 -5.98
CA LEU A 201 6.05 -18.11 -4.63
C LEU A 201 7.56 -17.93 -4.36
N GLY A 202 8.40 -18.88 -4.78
CA GLY A 202 9.84 -18.78 -4.57
C GLY A 202 10.45 -17.59 -5.32
N ALA A 203 10.01 -17.35 -6.56
CA ALA A 203 10.47 -16.22 -7.37
C ALA A 203 9.98 -14.88 -6.80
N ALA A 204 8.71 -14.81 -6.39
CA ALA A 204 8.10 -13.61 -5.82
C ALA A 204 8.77 -13.16 -4.51
N LEU A 205 9.28 -14.12 -3.71
CA LEU A 205 9.95 -13.84 -2.44
C LEU A 205 11.48 -13.73 -2.54
N ALA A 206 12.05 -13.92 -3.74
CA ALA A 206 13.50 -13.98 -3.89
C ALA A 206 14.18 -12.67 -3.42
N GLY A 207 14.94 -12.75 -2.33
CA GLY A 207 15.62 -11.60 -1.72
C GLY A 207 14.69 -10.65 -0.94
N LEU A 208 13.46 -11.07 -0.63
CA LEU A 208 12.52 -10.34 0.22
C LEU A 208 12.24 -11.15 1.49
N ALA A 209 12.66 -10.62 2.64
CA ALA A 209 12.27 -11.12 3.96
C ALA A 209 11.09 -10.31 4.51
N ASP A 210 10.39 -10.87 5.51
CA ASP A 210 9.33 -10.18 6.27
C ASP A 210 8.27 -9.51 5.39
N VAL A 211 7.80 -10.26 4.38
CA VAL A 211 6.69 -9.85 3.51
C VAL A 211 5.40 -9.82 4.32
N ALA A 212 4.70 -8.68 4.28
CA ALA A 212 3.48 -8.46 5.07
C ALA A 212 2.23 -9.02 4.40
N ILE A 213 2.19 -8.98 3.07
CA ILE A 213 1.05 -9.43 2.26
C ILE A 213 1.59 -10.09 0.99
N VAL A 214 0.96 -11.16 0.51
CA VAL A 214 1.19 -11.70 -0.84
C VAL A 214 -0.10 -11.52 -1.64
N HIS A 215 -0.03 -10.80 -2.76
CA HIS A 215 -1.15 -10.69 -3.71
C HIS A 215 -1.18 -11.94 -4.58
N GLY A 216 -2.23 -12.75 -4.48
CA GLY A 216 -2.43 -13.90 -5.34
C GLY A 216 -3.57 -13.73 -6.33
N ASP A 217 -3.28 -14.00 -7.60
CA ASP A 217 -4.32 -14.19 -8.60
C ASP A 217 -5.09 -15.49 -8.28
N PRO A 218 -6.42 -15.58 -8.46
CA PRO A 218 -7.19 -16.77 -8.09
C PRO A 218 -6.61 -18.09 -8.62
N ASP A 219 -6.17 -18.12 -9.87
CA ASP A 219 -5.60 -19.30 -10.52
C ASP A 219 -4.20 -19.68 -9.99
N SER A 220 -3.49 -18.72 -9.38
CA SER A 220 -2.17 -18.95 -8.78
C SER A 220 -2.28 -19.58 -7.38
N LEU A 221 -3.37 -19.34 -6.65
CA LEU A 221 -3.54 -19.68 -5.24
C LEU A 221 -3.86 -21.17 -5.05
N THR A 222 -3.03 -22.08 -5.55
CA THR A 222 -3.19 -23.52 -5.32
C THR A 222 -3.02 -23.89 -3.84
N PRO A 223 -3.56 -25.04 -3.37
CA PRO A 223 -3.36 -25.48 -1.98
C PRO A 223 -1.89 -25.50 -1.54
N ASP A 224 -0.97 -25.79 -2.46
CA ASP A 224 0.47 -25.87 -2.18
C ASP A 224 1.09 -24.48 -2.00
N LEU A 225 0.76 -23.55 -2.90
CA LEU A 225 1.19 -22.15 -2.77
C LEU A 225 0.67 -21.55 -1.48
N ARG A 226 -0.62 -21.75 -1.16
CA ARG A 226 -1.23 -21.25 0.09
C ARG A 226 -0.61 -21.85 1.34
N ARG A 227 -0.21 -23.14 1.31
CA ARG A 227 0.58 -23.75 2.40
C ARG A 227 1.95 -23.09 2.54
N GLY A 228 2.56 -22.67 1.43
CA GLY A 228 3.79 -21.87 1.43
C GLY A 228 3.60 -20.52 2.10
N VAL A 229 2.60 -19.74 1.68
CA VAL A 229 2.30 -18.41 2.24
C VAL A 229 1.97 -18.50 3.74
N ARG A 230 1.25 -19.53 4.19
CA ARG A 230 0.97 -19.78 5.61
C ARG A 230 2.22 -19.93 6.49
N ARG A 231 3.38 -20.26 5.93
CA ARG A 231 4.63 -20.35 6.71
C ARG A 231 5.30 -18.99 6.92
N LEU A 232 4.77 -17.95 6.27
CA LEU A 232 5.25 -16.58 6.36
C LEU A 232 4.36 -15.80 7.35
N PRO A 233 4.87 -14.68 7.89
CA PRO A 233 4.04 -13.70 8.58
C PRO A 233 3.24 -12.83 7.59
N ALA A 234 2.68 -13.44 6.54
CA ALA A 234 2.05 -12.73 5.43
C ALA A 234 0.55 -13.03 5.33
N ARG A 235 -0.23 -11.97 5.10
CA ARG A 235 -1.64 -12.05 4.67
C ARG A 235 -1.75 -12.44 3.20
N ILE A 236 -2.92 -12.92 2.76
CA ILE A 236 -3.21 -13.17 1.33
C ILE A 236 -4.19 -12.12 0.84
N TRP A 237 -3.76 -11.36 -0.17
CA TRP A 237 -4.56 -10.38 -0.88
C TRP A 237 -5.14 -10.97 -2.15
N VAL A 238 -6.43 -10.74 -2.38
CA VAL A 238 -7.12 -11.07 -3.64
C VAL A 238 -8.02 -9.93 -4.07
N ASN A 239 -8.29 -9.88 -5.37
CA ASN A 239 -9.19 -8.89 -5.96
C ASN A 239 -10.61 -9.48 -6.09
N SER A 240 -11.63 -8.72 -5.66
CA SER A 240 -13.05 -9.01 -5.93
C SER A 240 -13.58 -8.25 -7.16
N LEU A 241 -12.69 -7.54 -7.85
CA LEU A 241 -12.99 -6.67 -8.99
C LEU A 241 -13.74 -7.44 -10.09
N GLY A 242 -14.86 -6.90 -10.56
CA GLY A 242 -15.73 -7.54 -11.54
C GLY A 242 -16.86 -8.34 -10.91
N GLU A 243 -16.87 -9.68 -11.06
CA GLU A 243 -18.05 -10.49 -10.76
C GLU A 243 -18.52 -10.39 -9.30
N VAL A 244 -17.59 -10.40 -8.33
CA VAL A 244 -17.96 -10.34 -6.91
C VAL A 244 -18.48 -8.94 -6.57
N ASP A 245 -17.82 -7.89 -7.06
CA ASP A 245 -18.31 -6.52 -6.88
C ASP A 245 -19.69 -6.30 -7.54
N HIS A 246 -19.95 -6.89 -8.71
CA HIS A 246 -21.27 -6.86 -9.34
C HIS A 246 -22.34 -7.61 -8.52
N ALA A 247 -21.99 -8.76 -7.95
CA ALA A 247 -22.88 -9.52 -7.07
C ALA A 247 -23.20 -8.74 -5.79
N VAL A 248 -22.20 -8.12 -5.16
CA VAL A 248 -22.35 -7.25 -3.99
C VAL A 248 -23.22 -6.04 -4.34
N ALA A 249 -22.97 -5.40 -5.48
CA ALA A 249 -23.73 -4.24 -5.93
C ALA A 249 -25.22 -4.52 -6.15
N SER A 250 -25.52 -5.68 -6.73
CA SER A 250 -26.88 -6.08 -7.09
C SER A 250 -27.64 -6.80 -5.96
N GLY A 251 -26.95 -7.15 -4.86
CA GLY A 251 -27.51 -8.00 -3.82
C GLY A 251 -27.84 -9.40 -4.33
N ALA A 252 -26.97 -9.97 -5.18
CA ALA A 252 -27.21 -11.26 -5.80
C ALA A 252 -27.41 -12.38 -4.75
N PRO A 253 -28.31 -13.35 -4.98
CA PRO A 253 -28.59 -14.42 -4.02
C PRO A 253 -27.36 -15.28 -3.67
N ASP A 254 -26.36 -15.33 -4.55
CA ASP A 254 -25.13 -16.10 -4.39
C ASP A 254 -23.96 -15.27 -3.82
N VAL A 255 -24.19 -14.03 -3.35
CA VAL A 255 -23.13 -13.14 -2.83
C VAL A 255 -22.31 -13.81 -1.72
N CYS A 256 -22.97 -14.51 -0.78
CA CYS A 256 -22.26 -15.20 0.31
C CYS A 256 -21.38 -16.33 -0.21
N ALA A 257 -21.86 -17.13 -1.17
CA ALA A 257 -21.08 -18.22 -1.76
C ALA A 257 -19.85 -17.68 -2.52
N ARG A 258 -19.98 -16.54 -3.19
CA ARG A 258 -18.87 -15.87 -3.88
C ARG A 258 -17.80 -15.37 -2.90
N LEU A 259 -18.21 -14.71 -1.81
CA LEU A 259 -17.30 -14.27 -0.75
C LEU A 259 -16.63 -15.45 -0.04
N GLU A 260 -17.38 -16.51 0.26
CA GLU A 260 -16.82 -17.75 0.80
C GLU A 260 -15.78 -18.38 -0.14
N GLY A 261 -15.99 -18.28 -1.46
CA GLY A 261 -15.01 -18.70 -2.47
C GLY A 261 -13.68 -17.97 -2.36
N LEU A 262 -13.69 -16.65 -2.12
CA LEU A 262 -12.47 -15.87 -1.87
C LEU A 262 -11.76 -16.33 -0.60
N LEU A 263 -12.51 -16.49 0.50
CA LEU A 263 -11.95 -16.93 1.79
C LEU A 263 -11.47 -18.39 1.75
N ALA A 264 -12.04 -19.26 0.91
CA ALA A 264 -11.56 -20.63 0.71
C ALA A 264 -10.17 -20.68 0.04
N MET A 265 -9.74 -19.58 -0.57
CA MET A 265 -8.37 -19.35 -1.02
C MET A 265 -7.49 -18.71 0.07
N ASP A 266 -7.91 -18.79 1.33
CA ASP A 266 -7.22 -18.21 2.50
C ASP A 266 -7.00 -16.70 2.39
N ALA A 267 -7.76 -16.03 1.52
CA ALA A 267 -7.71 -14.60 1.38
C ALA A 267 -8.24 -13.91 2.64
N ASN A 268 -7.49 -12.94 3.14
CA ASN A 268 -7.89 -12.13 4.28
C ASN A 268 -7.52 -10.64 4.11
N VAL A 269 -7.18 -10.26 2.88
CA VAL A 269 -7.30 -8.90 2.37
C VAL A 269 -8.05 -8.97 1.04
N ILE A 270 -9.16 -8.24 0.90
CA ILE A 270 -9.94 -8.20 -0.34
C ILE A 270 -9.95 -6.78 -0.88
N GLN A 271 -9.44 -6.61 -2.09
CA GLN A 271 -9.55 -5.36 -2.84
C GLN A 271 -10.83 -5.32 -3.65
N THR A 272 -11.55 -4.21 -3.53
CA THR A 272 -12.88 -4.00 -4.13
C THR A 272 -13.04 -2.55 -4.58
N ASP A 273 -13.93 -2.33 -5.55
CA ASP A 273 -14.41 -0.99 -5.92
C ASP A 273 -15.47 -0.47 -4.95
N ARG A 274 -15.95 -1.29 -4.00
CA ARG A 274 -17.13 -1.03 -3.14
C ARG A 274 -16.89 -1.39 -1.68
N PRO A 275 -15.91 -0.78 -0.99
CA PRO A 275 -15.46 -1.21 0.34
C PRO A 275 -16.59 -1.25 1.37
N ARG A 276 -17.47 -0.26 1.41
CA ARG A 276 -18.60 -0.27 2.36
C ARG A 276 -19.59 -1.39 2.09
N ALA A 277 -19.93 -1.63 0.81
CA ALA A 277 -20.91 -2.65 0.44
C ALA A 277 -20.35 -4.06 0.66
N LEU A 278 -19.08 -4.28 0.29
CA LEU A 278 -18.37 -5.53 0.56
C LEU A 278 -18.33 -5.82 2.07
N ARG A 279 -18.02 -4.82 2.90
CA ARG A 279 -17.99 -4.98 4.36
C ARG A 279 -19.34 -5.41 4.92
N ARG A 280 -20.42 -4.79 4.45
CA ARG A 280 -21.80 -5.14 4.85
C ARG A 280 -22.14 -6.55 4.41
N ALA A 281 -21.89 -6.91 3.16
CA ALA A 281 -22.14 -8.25 2.64
C ALA A 281 -21.36 -9.32 3.44
N ALA A 282 -20.09 -9.07 3.73
CA ALA A 282 -19.28 -9.97 4.57
C ALA A 282 -19.86 -10.11 5.99
N ALA A 283 -20.38 -9.03 6.59
CA ALA A 283 -21.03 -9.09 7.89
C ALA A 283 -22.34 -9.88 7.86
N ASP A 284 -23.19 -9.63 6.87
CA ASP A 284 -24.48 -10.31 6.68
C ASP A 284 -24.29 -11.81 6.41
N CYS A 285 -23.20 -12.19 5.73
CA CYS A 285 -22.80 -13.58 5.53
C CYS A 285 -22.06 -14.21 6.73
N GLY A 286 -21.81 -13.47 7.82
CA GLY A 286 -21.10 -13.97 9.01
C GLY A 286 -19.60 -14.22 8.79
N LEU A 287 -18.99 -13.49 7.87
CA LEU A 287 -17.60 -13.68 7.43
C LEU A 287 -16.60 -12.66 8.03
N SER A 288 -17.06 -11.57 8.65
CA SER A 288 -16.19 -10.49 9.16
C SER A 288 -15.19 -10.89 10.26
N ALA A 289 -15.42 -12.02 10.93
CA ALA A 289 -14.56 -12.53 12.02
C ALA A 289 -13.77 -13.80 11.63
N ARG A 290 -13.85 -14.25 10.36
CA ARG A 290 -13.11 -15.42 9.90
C ARG A 290 -11.67 -15.00 9.50
N PRO A 291 -10.64 -15.74 9.96
CA PRO A 291 -9.25 -15.46 9.64
C PRO A 291 -8.85 -15.82 8.21
#